data_AF-A0A9D3LZF9-F1
#
_entry.id   AF-A0A9D3LZF9-F1
#
_cell.length_a   1.000
_cell.length_b   1.000
_cell.length_c   1.000
_cell.angle_alpha   90.00
_cell.angle_beta   90.00
_cell.angle_gamma   90.00
#
_symmetry.space_group_name_H-M   'P 1'
#
loop_
_entity.id
_entity.type
_entity.pdbx_description
1 polymer ?
#
loop_
_entity_poly.entity_id
_entity_poly.type
_entity_poly.pdbx_seq_one_letter_code
_entity_poly.pdbx_strand_id
1 'polypeptide(L)'
;MAPKDIQQQTYEIIHCLFDQSPENSDKTSQDIETDCPDDDDDSFDPVIIADKLREVGDELDEQVIHQFKNALKSSSQMQVEAVFRKTAEMLCHTWMSERGEVAMEKHLLRATVMLGLYVKRNCPRMIPSIQGVMATFLNTRVTLWVSQQGGWDRVASE
;
A
#
# COMPACT_ATOMS: atom_id res chain seq x y z
N MET A 1 23.02 0.42 -10.49
CA MET A 1 21.83 -0.24 -11.10
C MET A 1 20.95 0.85 -11.69
N ALA A 2 20.26 0.63 -12.81
CA ALA A 2 19.29 1.63 -13.30
C ALA A 2 18.14 1.75 -12.28
N PRO A 3 17.59 2.95 -12.03
CA PRO A 3 16.46 3.11 -11.14
C PRO A 3 15.31 2.23 -11.64
N LYS A 4 14.78 1.36 -10.76
CA LYS A 4 13.59 0.57 -11.08
C LYS A 4 12.44 1.55 -11.33
N ASP A 5 11.65 1.28 -12.36
CA ASP A 5 10.45 2.07 -12.62
C ASP A 5 9.49 2.01 -11.41
N ILE A 6 8.91 3.16 -11.04
CA ILE A 6 7.99 3.30 -9.90
C ILE A 6 6.85 2.27 -10.00
N GLN A 7 6.42 1.91 -11.22
CA GLN A 7 5.36 0.93 -11.40
C GLN A 7 5.79 -0.47 -10.95
N GLN A 8 7.03 -0.86 -11.27
CA GLN A 8 7.61 -2.13 -10.84
C GLN A 8 7.79 -2.15 -9.32
N GLN A 9 8.24 -1.03 -8.74
CA GLN A 9 8.35 -0.88 -7.29
C GLN A 9 6.98 -1.06 -6.60
N THR A 10 5.91 -0.49 -7.15
CA THR A 10 4.55 -0.66 -6.61
C THR A 10 4.14 -2.14 -6.56
N TYR A 11 4.45 -2.93 -7.59
CA TYR A 11 4.16 -4.36 -7.59
C TYR A 11 4.93 -5.11 -6.50
N GLU A 12 6.22 -4.79 -6.31
CA GLU A 12 7.06 -5.39 -5.27
C GLU A 12 6.54 -5.06 -3.87
N ILE A 13 6.20 -3.80 -3.61
CA ILE A 13 5.62 -3.35 -2.33
C ILE A 13 4.33 -4.10 -2.03
N ILE A 14 3.42 -4.20 -2.99
CA ILE A 14 2.13 -4.89 -2.79
C ILE A 14 2.36 -6.38 -2.55
N HIS A 15 3.31 -7.00 -3.25
CA HIS A 15 3.66 -8.39 -2.97
C HIS A 15 4.10 -8.54 -1.51
N CYS A 16 5.02 -7.69 -1.03
CA CYS A 16 5.48 -7.67 0.36
C CYS A 16 4.36 -7.35 1.37
N LEU A 17 3.41 -6.47 1.02
CA LEU A 17 2.29 -6.12 1.87
C LEU A 17 1.42 -7.34 2.20
N PHE A 18 1.20 -8.20 1.21
CA PHE A 18 0.38 -9.42 1.34
C PHE A 18 1.17 -10.66 1.73
N ASP A 19 2.49 -10.68 1.58
CA ASP A 19 3.32 -11.80 2.01
C ASP A 19 3.13 -12.07 3.51
N GLN A 20 3.12 -13.35 3.87
CA GLN A 20 2.90 -13.85 5.23
C GLN A 20 4.19 -14.29 5.89
N SER A 21 5.33 -14.23 5.21
CA SER A 21 6.61 -14.72 5.76
C SER A 21 6.96 -13.98 7.06
N PRO A 22 6.94 -14.67 8.22
CA PRO A 22 7.35 -14.10 9.50
C PRO A 22 8.88 -13.99 9.66
N GLU A 23 9.65 -14.13 8.58
CA GLU A 23 11.10 -14.36 8.65
C GLU A 23 12.01 -13.15 8.36
N ASN A 24 11.49 -11.92 8.28
CA ASN A 24 12.36 -10.75 8.05
C ASN A 24 12.09 -9.54 8.95
N SER A 25 11.41 -9.73 10.08
CA SER A 25 11.40 -8.72 11.15
C SER A 25 12.64 -8.81 12.06
N ASP A 26 13.57 -9.74 11.78
CA ASP A 26 14.90 -9.79 12.40
C ASP A 26 15.95 -9.23 11.43
N LYS A 27 15.84 -7.92 11.16
CA LYS A 27 17.04 -7.12 10.90
C LYS A 27 17.25 -6.21 12.08
N THR A 28 17.47 -6.85 13.23
CA THR A 28 18.39 -6.32 14.23
C THR A 28 19.66 -5.94 13.49
N SER A 29 19.97 -4.65 13.52
CA SER A 29 21.31 -4.06 13.54
C SER A 29 22.43 -5.11 13.47
N GLN A 30 23.00 -5.32 12.29
CA GLN A 30 24.36 -5.84 12.21
C GLN A 30 25.20 -4.84 11.44
N ASP A 31 25.68 -3.86 12.22
CA ASP A 31 26.89 -3.12 11.98
C ASP A 31 27.98 -4.06 11.47
N ILE A 32 28.35 -3.91 10.20
CA ILE A 32 29.70 -4.26 9.74
C ILE A 32 30.15 -3.10 8.86
N GLU A 33 30.91 -2.19 9.46
CA GLU A 33 31.64 -1.12 8.79
C GLU A 33 32.31 -1.66 7.51
N THR A 34 31.93 -1.09 6.37
CA THR A 34 32.74 -1.14 5.17
C THR A 34 33.02 0.31 4.79
N ASP A 35 34.24 0.77 5.08
CA ASP A 35 34.75 2.07 4.62
C ASP A 35 34.78 2.09 3.08
N CYS A 36 33.67 2.48 2.48
CA CYS A 36 33.58 2.84 1.07
C CYS A 36 32.99 4.24 1.00
N PRO A 37 33.79 5.26 0.66
CA PRO A 37 33.24 6.58 0.38
C PRO A 37 32.75 6.54 -1.07
N ASP A 38 31.44 6.42 -1.27
CA ASP A 38 30.68 7.03 -2.38
C ASP A 38 29.22 6.54 -2.33
N ASP A 39 28.34 7.49 -1.99
CA ASP A 39 26.92 7.65 -2.36
C ASP A 39 26.04 6.41 -2.63
N ASP A 40 25.10 6.14 -1.71
CA ASP A 40 23.64 6.04 -1.95
C ASP A 40 22.96 5.32 -0.76
N ASP A 41 22.71 6.07 0.31
CA ASP A 41 21.87 5.65 1.46
C ASP A 41 20.35 5.75 1.12
N ASP A 42 20.01 5.57 -0.17
CA ASP A 42 18.67 5.71 -0.78
C ASP A 42 18.25 4.39 -1.49
N SER A 43 18.63 3.25 -0.90
CA SER A 43 18.28 1.93 -1.43
C SER A 43 16.80 1.61 -1.15
N PHE A 44 15.97 1.72 -2.19
CA PHE A 44 14.58 1.21 -2.19
C PHE A 44 14.48 -0.21 -1.58
N ASP A 45 13.80 -0.35 -0.44
CA ASP A 45 13.48 -1.64 0.19
C ASP A 45 11.94 -1.84 0.25
N PRO A 46 11.37 -2.72 -0.59
CA PRO A 46 9.92 -2.93 -0.65
C PRO A 46 9.34 -3.56 0.63
N VAL A 47 10.15 -4.25 1.44
CA VAL A 47 9.70 -4.84 2.71
C VAL A 47 9.52 -3.75 3.75
N ILE A 48 10.50 -2.84 3.88
CA ILE A 48 10.43 -1.70 4.81
C ILE A 48 9.28 -0.78 4.42
N ILE A 49 9.13 -0.47 3.13
CA ILE A 49 8.02 0.37 2.63
C ILE A 49 6.67 -0.31 2.91
N ALA A 50 6.53 -1.61 2.63
CA ALA A 50 5.30 -2.33 2.91
C ALA A 50 4.97 -2.34 4.40
N ASP A 51 5.97 -2.43 5.28
CA ASP A 51 5.76 -2.40 6.73
C ASP A 51 5.25 -1.05 7.23
N LYS A 52 5.87 0.06 6.77
CA LYS A 52 5.38 1.41 7.04
C LYS A 52 3.95 1.62 6.54
N LEU A 53 3.62 1.10 5.35
CA LEU A 53 2.25 1.13 4.84
C LEU A 53 1.27 0.31 5.72
N ARG A 54 1.72 -0.76 6.39
CA ARG A 54 0.86 -1.50 7.32
C ARG A 54 0.45 -0.64 8.51
N GLU A 55 1.39 0.11 9.07
CA GLU A 55 1.12 1.04 10.18
C GLU A 55 0.05 2.07 9.78
N VAL A 56 0.18 2.64 8.58
CA VAL A 56 -0.80 3.58 8.02
C VAL A 56 -2.17 2.94 7.82
N GLY A 57 -2.22 1.66 7.43
CA GLY A 57 -3.45 0.91 7.23
C GLY A 57 -4.12 0.41 8.50
N ASP A 58 -3.45 0.47 9.66
CA ASP A 58 -3.98 0.05 10.96
C ASP A 58 -4.84 1.12 11.66
N GLU A 59 -4.91 2.35 11.14
CA GLU A 59 -5.96 3.36 11.46
C GLU A 59 -7.33 2.98 10.86
N LEU A 60 -7.77 1.76 11.11
CA LEU A 60 -8.95 1.13 10.53
C LEU A 60 -10.24 1.83 10.97
N ASP A 61 -10.93 2.51 10.04
CA ASP A 61 -12.28 3.04 10.27
C ASP A 61 -13.31 1.89 10.32
N GLU A 62 -13.84 1.61 11.51
CA GLU A 62 -14.76 0.50 11.75
C GLU A 62 -16.06 0.57 10.91
N GLN A 63 -16.58 1.78 10.64
CA GLN A 63 -17.81 1.94 9.87
C GLN A 63 -17.59 1.58 8.41
N VAL A 64 -16.48 2.01 7.85
CA VAL A 64 -16.12 1.72 6.46
C VAL A 64 -15.86 0.23 6.29
N ILE A 65 -15.14 -0.38 7.24
CA ILE A 65 -14.90 -1.82 7.26
C ILE A 65 -16.22 -2.58 7.29
N HIS A 66 -17.19 -2.12 8.08
CA HIS A 66 -18.49 -2.77 8.15
C HIS A 66 -19.23 -2.72 6.80
N GLN A 67 -19.23 -1.57 6.13
CA GLN A 67 -19.84 -1.40 4.81
C GLN A 67 -19.13 -2.27 3.75
N PHE A 68 -17.80 -2.25 3.73
CA PHE A 68 -16.99 -3.03 2.81
C PHE A 68 -17.19 -4.54 3.02
N LYS A 69 -17.20 -4.99 4.29
CA LYS A 69 -17.50 -6.38 4.66
C LYS A 69 -18.85 -6.83 4.14
N ASN A 70 -19.88 -6.02 4.29
CA ASN A 70 -21.23 -6.35 3.84
C ASN A 70 -21.30 -6.42 2.31
N ALA A 71 -20.64 -5.49 1.62
CA ALA A 71 -20.55 -5.50 0.16
C ALA A 71 -19.74 -6.71 -0.37
N LEU A 72 -18.65 -7.07 0.29
CA LEU A 72 -17.86 -8.26 -0.06
C LEU A 72 -18.64 -9.56 0.11
N LYS A 73 -19.42 -9.70 1.19
CA LYS A 73 -20.23 -10.91 1.45
C LYS A 73 -21.27 -11.19 0.37
N SER A 74 -21.83 -10.16 -0.24
CA SER A 74 -22.83 -10.27 -1.31
C SER A 74 -22.22 -10.31 -2.72
N SER A 75 -20.91 -10.12 -2.84
CA SER A 75 -20.21 -10.01 -4.12
C SER A 75 -19.64 -11.33 -4.61
N SER A 76 -19.75 -11.59 -5.91
CA SER A 76 -18.95 -12.62 -6.59
C SER A 76 -17.50 -12.14 -6.77
N GLN A 77 -16.55 -13.04 -7.03
CA GLN A 77 -15.14 -12.67 -7.30
C GLN A 77 -14.99 -11.56 -8.36
N MET A 78 -15.84 -11.55 -9.38
CA MET A 78 -15.83 -10.53 -10.44
C MET A 78 -16.31 -9.15 -9.95
N GLN A 79 -17.18 -9.11 -8.94
CA GLN A 79 -17.70 -7.86 -8.37
C GLN A 79 -16.76 -7.26 -7.32
N VAL A 80 -15.89 -8.08 -6.74
CA VAL A 80 -14.97 -7.69 -5.66
C VAL A 80 -14.03 -6.59 -6.09
N GLU A 81 -13.52 -6.64 -7.31
CA GLU A 81 -12.63 -5.60 -7.84
C GLU A 81 -13.36 -4.25 -7.94
N ALA A 82 -14.61 -4.27 -8.41
CA ALA A 82 -15.44 -3.08 -8.53
C ALA A 82 -15.83 -2.52 -7.15
N VAL A 83 -16.19 -3.40 -6.19
CA VAL A 83 -16.46 -3.00 -4.81
C VAL A 83 -15.22 -2.39 -4.18
N PHE A 84 -14.05 -3.02 -4.33
CA PHE A 84 -12.78 -2.52 -3.80
C PHE A 84 -12.48 -1.10 -4.30
N ARG A 85 -12.49 -0.89 -5.62
CA ARG A 85 -12.21 0.42 -6.22
C ARG A 85 -13.22 1.48 -5.75
N LYS A 86 -14.52 1.14 -5.78
CA LYS A 86 -15.58 2.06 -5.37
C LYS A 86 -15.46 2.46 -3.90
N THR A 87 -15.13 1.51 -3.02
CA THR A 87 -14.93 1.80 -1.60
C THR A 87 -13.67 2.63 -1.37
N ALA A 88 -12.57 2.37 -2.09
CA ALA A 88 -11.35 3.17 -2.00
C ALA A 88 -11.58 4.64 -2.43
N GLU A 89 -12.33 4.86 -3.51
CA GLU A 89 -12.68 6.20 -3.99
C GLU A 89 -13.63 6.92 -3.03
N MET A 90 -14.64 6.20 -2.50
CA MET A 90 -15.54 6.74 -1.47
C MET A 90 -14.76 7.20 -0.23
N LEU A 91 -13.85 6.36 0.27
CA LEU A 91 -12.96 6.67 1.38
C LEU A 91 -12.12 7.91 1.13
N CYS A 92 -11.51 7.97 -0.05
CA CYS A 92 -10.70 9.13 -0.42
C CYS A 92 -11.53 10.42 -0.38
N HIS A 93 -12.75 10.41 -0.90
CA HIS A 93 -13.63 11.58 -0.87
C HIS A 93 -14.05 11.96 0.55
N THR A 94 -14.38 10.98 1.39
CA THR A 94 -14.72 11.21 2.80
C THR A 94 -13.54 11.85 3.54
N TRP A 95 -12.35 11.25 3.45
CA TRP A 95 -11.18 11.76 4.17
C TRP A 95 -10.67 13.10 3.64
N MET A 96 -10.79 13.37 2.33
CA MET A 96 -10.52 14.71 1.79
C MET A 96 -11.42 15.77 2.44
N SER A 97 -12.69 15.44 2.71
CA SER A 97 -13.63 16.37 3.34
C SER A 97 -13.37 16.55 4.84
N GLU A 98 -12.82 15.54 5.52
CA GLU A 98 -12.69 15.50 6.99
C GLU A 98 -11.30 15.88 7.49
N ARG A 99 -10.24 15.45 6.80
CA ARG A 99 -8.85 15.56 7.29
C ARG A 99 -8.11 16.79 6.76
N GLY A 100 -8.69 17.54 5.81
CA GLY A 100 -8.08 18.75 5.24
C GLY A 100 -6.70 18.53 4.60
N GLU A 101 -6.34 17.27 4.36
CA GLU A 101 -5.05 16.87 3.80
C GLU A 101 -4.99 17.24 2.32
N VAL A 102 -3.84 17.71 1.87
CA VAL A 102 -3.73 18.45 0.59
C VAL A 102 -3.62 17.51 -0.63
N ALA A 103 -3.25 16.24 -0.43
CA ALA A 103 -3.01 15.28 -1.53
C ALA A 103 -4.06 14.17 -1.57
N MET A 104 -4.88 14.16 -2.63
CA MET A 104 -5.84 13.10 -2.92
C MET A 104 -5.16 11.73 -3.03
N GLU A 105 -3.96 11.68 -3.59
CA GLU A 105 -3.15 10.49 -3.79
C GLU A 105 -2.75 9.85 -2.47
N LYS A 106 -2.46 10.64 -1.44
CA LYS A 106 -2.17 10.16 -0.08
C LYS A 106 -3.41 9.47 0.52
N HIS A 107 -4.59 10.07 0.40
CA HIS A 107 -5.83 9.44 0.85
C HIS A 107 -6.18 8.17 0.05
N LEU A 108 -5.98 8.16 -1.26
CA LEU A 108 -6.18 6.97 -2.10
C LEU A 108 -5.23 5.84 -1.70
N LEU A 109 -3.96 6.15 -1.44
CA LEU A 109 -2.98 5.18 -0.97
C LEU A 109 -3.42 4.57 0.37
N ARG A 110 -3.75 5.42 1.34
CA ARG A 110 -4.26 5.00 2.66
C ARG A 110 -5.49 4.08 2.53
N ALA A 111 -6.45 4.48 1.71
CA ALA A 111 -7.71 3.75 1.54
C ALA A 111 -7.47 2.38 0.91
N THR A 112 -6.61 2.36 -0.12
CA THR A 112 -6.25 1.15 -0.85
C THR A 112 -5.52 0.15 0.05
N VAL A 113 -4.55 0.62 0.84
CA VAL A 113 -3.79 -0.23 1.77
C VAL A 113 -4.69 -0.76 2.89
N MET A 114 -5.52 0.10 3.49
CA MET A 114 -6.48 -0.28 4.52
C MET A 114 -7.41 -1.40 4.06
N LEU A 115 -8.03 -1.25 2.89
CA LEU A 115 -8.91 -2.27 2.31
C LEU A 115 -8.15 -3.55 1.96
N GLY A 116 -6.91 -3.43 1.47
CA GLY A 116 -6.04 -4.56 1.18
C GLY A 116 -5.73 -5.40 2.42
N LEU A 117 -5.34 -4.75 3.52
CA LEU A 117 -5.07 -5.40 4.81
C LEU A 117 -6.34 -6.04 5.40
N TYR A 118 -7.49 -5.39 5.24
CA TYR A 118 -8.76 -5.99 5.63
C TYR A 118 -9.02 -7.31 4.89
N VAL A 119 -8.83 -7.34 3.57
CA VAL A 119 -8.97 -8.55 2.76
C VAL A 119 -7.95 -9.60 3.18
N LYS A 120 -6.69 -9.22 3.43
CA LYS A 120 -5.65 -10.14 3.92
C LYS A 120 -6.10 -10.85 5.20
N ARG A 121 -6.67 -10.10 6.16
CA ARG A 121 -7.12 -10.61 7.47
C ARG A 121 -8.41 -11.43 7.40
N ASN A 122 -9.38 -11.03 6.57
CA ASN A 122 -10.75 -11.58 6.63
C ASN A 122 -11.12 -12.48 5.44
N CYS A 123 -10.47 -12.30 4.30
CA CYS A 123 -10.80 -12.96 3.03
C CYS A 123 -9.54 -13.38 2.25
N PRO A 124 -8.64 -14.20 2.84
CA PRO A 124 -7.33 -14.50 2.24
C PRO A 124 -7.43 -15.17 0.86
N ARG A 125 -8.53 -15.86 0.57
CA ARG A 125 -8.80 -16.46 -0.75
C ARG A 125 -8.88 -15.43 -1.89
N MET A 126 -9.05 -14.16 -1.57
CA MET A 126 -9.24 -13.07 -2.52
C MET A 126 -7.98 -12.24 -2.72
N ILE A 127 -6.90 -12.55 -1.98
CA ILE A 127 -5.61 -11.87 -2.08
C ILE A 127 -5.08 -11.83 -3.52
N PRO A 128 -5.06 -12.93 -4.30
CA PRO A 128 -4.50 -12.88 -5.65
C PRO A 128 -5.22 -11.89 -6.57
N SER A 129 -6.55 -11.81 -6.46
CA SER A 129 -7.35 -10.84 -7.22
C SER A 129 -7.10 -9.41 -6.74
N ILE A 130 -7.07 -9.19 -5.42
CA ILE A 130 -6.90 -7.85 -4.85
C ILE A 130 -5.48 -7.30 -5.07
N GLN A 131 -4.44 -8.14 -5.05
CA GLN A 131 -3.06 -7.70 -5.36
C GLN A 131 -2.97 -7.05 -6.74
N GLY A 132 -3.54 -7.71 -7.77
CA GLY A 132 -3.56 -7.18 -9.13
C GLY A 132 -4.37 -5.88 -9.24
N VAL A 133 -5.52 -5.82 -8.58
CA VAL A 133 -6.36 -4.61 -8.54
C VAL A 133 -5.63 -3.46 -7.87
N MET A 134 -5.03 -3.68 -6.71
CA MET A 134 -4.29 -2.65 -5.96
C MET A 134 -3.12 -2.13 -6.78
N ALA A 135 -2.34 -3.02 -7.42
CA ALA A 135 -1.18 -2.61 -8.18
C ALA A 135 -1.59 -1.78 -9.39
N THR A 136 -2.61 -2.21 -10.13
CA THR A 136 -3.15 -1.45 -11.25
C THR A 136 -3.71 -0.11 -10.80
N PHE A 137 -4.45 -0.09 -9.68
CA PHE A 137 -5.10 1.11 -9.17
C PHE A 137 -4.07 2.14 -8.69
N LEU A 138 -3.10 1.74 -7.88
CA LEU A 138 -2.01 2.61 -7.43
C LEU A 138 -1.14 3.04 -8.62
N ASN A 139 -0.80 2.14 -9.54
CA ASN A 139 0.00 2.53 -10.70
C ASN A 139 -0.70 3.55 -11.60
N THR A 140 -2.03 3.52 -11.65
CA THR A 140 -2.83 4.51 -12.41
C THR A 140 -2.97 5.84 -11.68
N ARG A 141 -3.14 5.80 -10.35
CA ARG A 141 -3.60 6.96 -9.57
C ARG A 141 -2.50 7.67 -8.78
N VAL A 142 -1.46 6.95 -8.34
CA VAL A 142 -0.45 7.51 -7.42
C VAL A 142 0.96 7.55 -8.00
N THR A 143 1.30 6.80 -9.05
CA THR A 143 2.66 6.76 -9.64
C THR A 143 3.27 8.14 -9.88
N LEU A 144 2.49 9.05 -10.49
CA LEU A 144 2.96 10.40 -10.79
C LEU A 144 3.27 11.18 -9.50
N TRP A 145 2.38 11.08 -8.51
CA TRP A 145 2.57 11.72 -7.23
C TRP A 145 3.76 11.14 -6.46
N VAL A 146 3.93 9.81 -6.43
CA VAL A 146 5.09 9.15 -5.81
C VAL A 146 6.38 9.64 -6.47
N SER A 147 6.41 9.73 -7.81
CA SER A 147 7.57 10.27 -8.53
C SER A 147 7.84 11.74 -8.19
N GLN A 148 6.81 12.55 -7.92
CA GLN A 148 6.96 13.95 -7.50
C GLN A 148 7.44 14.08 -6.06
N GLN A 149 7.08 13.14 -5.18
CA GLN A 149 7.59 13.08 -3.80
C GLN A 149 9.03 12.61 -3.72
N GLY A 150 9.62 12.11 -4.83
CA GLY A 150 10.99 11.62 -4.89
C GLY A 150 11.13 10.11 -4.77
N GLY A 151 10.03 9.37 -4.65
CA GLY A 151 10.05 7.91 -4.55
C GLY A 151 9.11 7.36 -3.47
N TRP A 152 9.04 6.03 -3.42
CA TRP A 152 8.23 5.32 -2.41
C TRP A 152 8.80 5.42 -1.00
N ASP A 153 10.12 5.61 -0.86
CA ASP A 153 10.81 5.86 0.40
C ASP A 153 10.29 7.13 1.09
N ARG A 154 10.17 8.24 0.34
CA ARG A 154 9.62 9.51 0.83
C ARG A 154 8.15 9.39 1.19
N VAL A 155 7.36 8.79 0.31
CA VAL A 155 5.91 8.57 0.53
C VAL A 155 5.62 7.73 1.77
N ALA A 156 6.45 6.72 2.05
CA ALA A 156 6.28 5.87 3.22
C ALA A 156 6.79 6.49 4.51
N SER A 157 7.63 7.52 4.42
CA SER A 157 8.22 8.23 5.57
C SER A 157 7.44 9.46 6.06
N GLU A 158 6.44 9.90 5.29
CA GLU A 158 5.53 11.03 5.61
C GLU A 158 4.31 10.66 6.45
#